data_AF-A0A925YKZ1-F1
#
_entry.id   AF-A0A925YKZ1-F1
#
_cell.length_a   1.000
_cell.length_b   1.000
_cell.length_c   1.000
_cell.angle_alpha   90.00
_cell.angle_beta   90.00
_cell.angle_gamma   90.00
#
_symmetry.space_group_name_H-M   'P 1'
#
loop_
_entity.id
_entity.type
_entity.pdbx_description
1 polymer ?
#
loop_
_entity_poly.entity_id
_entity_poly.type
_entity_poly.pdbx_seq_one_letter_code
_entity_poly.pdbx_strand_id
1 'polypeptide(L)'
;MRIPANRFGAVLGTALSMRFAFAFAFVLMSIGCAQKKPAEKHYYDKTIQPLLTTFCVGNTSPCHQIDPATGSAFGNLDLSSFEALHKRPDVLRTYGSYPLPLLLLKAVPEASVDFPYRGGVVPSEIRHVGGKVFARDSDAFYELERWLRNGANRDGVAPEPTAKQGSGVCNTLVPSNRDLTVVNTNSAAYQSFVADVAPKLAQSCAFGTCHGSPQSDFYLTCGESDQQMRFNFLQAAGFVVSAPVAPEQSEILLRPLAPEAGGVSHTGGSFFLSREDGSWKAWKTWALAVQSDPANPADPVAAAAKTDGQKFFEARVMPKMLQRGCALEGCHSPDGFNDFRLRSGAQGFFAPLALKRNYENTLKEFMALDTVDVAQSRAVKKNLFLSEGGIAHRAGSLLEGPDAAVDPANAASGKITIDTCPTPFDPARVNQIPAFCVFVEWHRIERAARASALSPMAMSDVLPLAFVARPPDGDSLLQFDTFRGGSDLMVADATLGARGVVTSVTNARSVLGACAGLVAGTADVRGPEWSPDGQKLVFAARPAASGGLDLWMIDRAGGGGGTCRPLTSDNGRMMGQVKVHNFDP
;
A
#
# COMPACT_ATOMS: atom_id res chain seq x y z
N MET A 1 -42.49 30.90 -16.42
CA MET A 1 -43.75 31.66 -16.49
C MET A 1 -44.84 30.73 -17.03
N ARG A 2 -45.88 30.48 -16.22
CA ARG A 2 -47.21 29.91 -16.54
C ARG A 2 -47.37 28.55 -17.28
N ILE A 3 -47.92 27.62 -16.51
CA ILE A 3 -48.82 26.47 -16.79
C ILE A 3 -50.14 26.95 -17.50
N PRO A 4 -51.22 26.14 -17.75
CA PRO A 4 -51.49 24.77 -18.26
C PRO A 4 -52.57 24.74 -19.41
N ALA A 5 -53.07 23.54 -19.75
CA ALA A 5 -54.52 23.15 -19.84
C ALA A 5 -54.92 22.53 -21.20
N ASN A 6 -55.33 21.26 -21.29
CA ASN A 6 -56.58 20.58 -20.89
C ASN A 6 -57.65 20.51 -22.01
N ARG A 7 -57.97 19.26 -22.37
CA ARG A 7 -59.25 18.64 -22.82
C ARG A 7 -60.32 19.52 -23.50
N PHE A 8 -60.80 19.04 -24.65
CA PHE A 8 -62.24 19.05 -24.98
C PHE A 8 -62.61 17.82 -25.82
N GLY A 9 -63.69 17.15 -25.42
CA GLY A 9 -64.45 16.22 -26.25
C GLY A 9 -65.73 16.88 -26.76
N ALA A 10 -66.24 16.40 -27.88
CA ALA A 10 -67.61 16.63 -28.34
C ALA A 10 -68.03 15.50 -29.29
N VAL A 11 -69.33 15.24 -29.31
CA VAL A 11 -70.01 14.02 -29.72
C VAL A 11 -71.03 14.31 -30.84
N LEU A 12 -71.28 13.30 -31.68
CA LEU A 12 -72.48 12.98 -32.50
C LEU A 12 -72.71 13.64 -33.89
N GLY A 13 -72.96 12.77 -34.89
CA GLY A 13 -73.71 13.09 -36.12
C GLY A 13 -73.49 12.14 -37.33
N THR A 14 -74.30 11.07 -37.44
CA THR A 14 -75.00 10.48 -38.63
C THR A 14 -74.49 10.78 -40.07
N ALA A 15 -74.46 9.92 -41.11
CA ALA A 15 -75.17 8.67 -41.45
C ALA A 15 -74.52 7.96 -42.69
N LEU A 16 -74.67 6.63 -42.73
CA LEU A 16 -74.95 5.73 -43.87
C LEU A 16 -74.23 5.91 -45.24
N SER A 17 -73.40 4.94 -45.65
CA SER A 17 -73.64 4.07 -46.84
C SER A 17 -72.50 3.07 -47.17
N MET A 18 -72.91 1.79 -47.24
CA MET A 18 -72.55 0.78 -48.27
C MET A 18 -71.13 0.16 -48.36
N ARG A 19 -71.04 -1.07 -47.81
CA ARG A 19 -70.43 -2.32 -48.33
C ARG A 19 -69.05 -2.27 -49.00
N PHE A 20 -68.07 -2.99 -48.42
CA PHE A 20 -67.31 -4.06 -49.09
C PHE A 20 -66.63 -4.96 -48.04
N ALA A 21 -66.66 -6.26 -48.28
CA ALA A 21 -66.26 -7.33 -47.38
C ALA A 21 -64.73 -7.52 -47.34
N PHE A 22 -64.17 -7.74 -46.14
CA PHE A 22 -62.88 -8.43 -45.97
C PHE A 22 -62.93 -9.32 -44.73
N ALA A 23 -62.59 -10.59 -44.95
CA ALA A 23 -62.59 -11.66 -43.98
C ALA A 23 -61.56 -11.44 -42.85
N PHE A 24 -61.99 -11.58 -41.59
CA PHE A 24 -61.09 -11.69 -40.45
C PHE A 24 -60.99 -13.16 -40.04
N ALA A 25 -59.83 -13.76 -40.28
CA ALA A 25 -59.45 -15.05 -39.74
C ALA A 25 -59.18 -14.91 -38.23
N PHE A 26 -59.91 -15.67 -37.41
CA PHE A 26 -59.63 -15.83 -35.98
C PHE A 26 -58.35 -16.67 -35.82
N VAL A 27 -57.24 -16.03 -35.43
CA VAL A 27 -56.04 -16.73 -34.95
C VAL A 27 -56.24 -16.99 -33.45
N LEU A 28 -56.54 -18.24 -33.11
CA LEU A 28 -56.44 -18.76 -31.75
C LEU A 28 -54.95 -18.78 -31.34
N MET A 29 -54.50 -17.80 -30.56
CA MET A 29 -53.20 -17.87 -29.88
C MET A 29 -53.30 -18.90 -28.75
N SER A 30 -52.71 -20.07 -28.99
CA SER A 30 -52.35 -21.02 -27.94
C SER A 30 -51.27 -20.39 -27.04
N ILE A 31 -51.64 -20.08 -25.80
CA ILE A 31 -50.70 -19.71 -24.74
C ILE A 31 -49.93 -20.99 -24.37
N GLY A 32 -48.85 -21.25 -25.09
CA GLY A 32 -47.87 -22.26 -24.71
C GLY A 32 -47.16 -21.83 -23.43
N CYS A 33 -47.16 -22.69 -22.41
CA CYS A 33 -46.31 -22.52 -21.24
C CYS A 33 -44.86 -22.50 -21.71
N ALA A 34 -44.23 -21.32 -21.70
CA ALA A 34 -42.79 -21.23 -21.85
C ALA A 34 -42.14 -21.94 -20.66
N GLN A 35 -41.75 -23.21 -20.85
CA GLN A 35 -40.84 -23.87 -19.94
C GLN A 35 -39.56 -23.03 -19.91
N LYS A 36 -39.36 -22.24 -18.85
CA LYS A 36 -38.04 -21.71 -18.51
C LYS A 36 -37.13 -22.92 -18.37
N LYS A 37 -36.29 -23.19 -19.38
CA LYS A 37 -35.21 -24.16 -19.24
C LYS A 37 -34.47 -23.82 -17.95
N PRO A 38 -34.14 -24.80 -17.09
CA PRO A 38 -33.29 -24.55 -15.94
C PRO A 38 -32.02 -23.84 -16.43
N ALA A 39 -31.56 -22.83 -15.70
CA ALA A 39 -30.29 -22.20 -16.01
C ALA A 39 -29.22 -23.29 -16.11
N GLU A 40 -28.42 -23.23 -17.17
CA GLU A 40 -27.29 -24.14 -17.34
C GLU A 40 -26.40 -24.04 -16.10
N LYS A 41 -26.21 -25.17 -15.42
CA LYS A 41 -25.38 -25.23 -14.22
C LYS A 41 -23.94 -25.51 -14.64
N HIS A 42 -23.07 -24.53 -14.47
CA HIS A 42 -21.66 -24.63 -14.79
C HIS A 42 -20.91 -25.36 -13.65
N TYR A 43 -19.61 -25.62 -13.87
CA TYR A 43 -18.76 -26.25 -12.87
C TYR A 43 -18.76 -25.48 -11.54
N TYR A 44 -18.68 -24.14 -11.59
CA TYR A 44 -18.77 -23.32 -10.39
C TYR A 44 -20.05 -23.59 -9.58
N ASP A 45 -21.22 -23.61 -10.24
CA ASP A 45 -22.52 -23.79 -9.58
C ASP A 45 -22.66 -25.17 -8.92
N LYS A 46 -22.02 -26.19 -9.51
CA LYS A 46 -22.13 -27.59 -9.07
C LYS A 46 -21.10 -27.99 -8.03
N THR A 47 -19.90 -27.40 -8.10
CA THR A 47 -18.74 -27.87 -7.34
C THR A 47 -18.22 -26.81 -6.38
N ILE A 48 -17.98 -25.59 -6.87
CA ILE A 48 -17.30 -24.55 -6.09
C ILE A 48 -18.26 -23.81 -5.15
N GLN A 49 -19.44 -23.42 -5.64
CA GLN A 49 -20.42 -22.72 -4.82
C GLN A 49 -20.83 -23.55 -3.58
N PRO A 50 -21.12 -24.87 -3.67
CA PRO A 50 -21.40 -25.66 -2.47
C PRO A 50 -20.26 -25.68 -1.45
N LEU A 51 -19.00 -25.70 -1.88
CA LEU A 51 -17.84 -25.62 -0.98
C LEU A 51 -17.79 -24.27 -0.27
N LEU A 52 -17.87 -23.17 -1.02
CA LEU A 52 -17.86 -21.82 -0.42
C LEU A 52 -19.05 -21.61 0.52
N THR A 53 -20.24 -22.10 0.16
CA THR A 53 -21.42 -22.02 1.01
C THR A 53 -21.23 -22.79 2.31
N THR A 54 -20.74 -24.03 2.23
CA THR A 54 -20.56 -24.92 3.38
C THR A 54 -19.51 -24.39 4.35
N PHE A 55 -18.35 -23.97 3.81
CA PHE A 55 -17.19 -23.65 4.65
C PHE A 55 -17.06 -22.16 4.99
N CYS A 56 -17.57 -21.26 4.16
CA CYS A 56 -17.30 -19.83 4.30
C CYS A 56 -18.57 -18.98 4.56
N VAL A 57 -19.75 -19.45 4.16
CA VAL A 57 -21.02 -18.71 4.33
C VAL A 57 -21.84 -19.25 5.50
N GLY A 58 -22.00 -20.57 5.64
CA GLY A 58 -23.08 -21.17 6.43
C GLY A 58 -22.71 -21.81 7.77
N ASN A 59 -21.43 -21.95 8.16
CA ASN A 59 -21.06 -22.90 9.22
C ASN A 59 -21.21 -22.38 10.67
N THR A 60 -20.99 -21.09 10.94
CA THR A 60 -20.98 -20.56 12.33
C THR A 60 -21.63 -19.18 12.49
N SER A 61 -21.67 -18.37 11.44
CA SER A 61 -22.37 -17.09 11.28
C SER A 61 -22.19 -16.65 9.82
N PRO A 62 -23.10 -15.89 9.17
CA PRO A 62 -22.89 -15.42 7.80
C PRO A 62 -21.73 -14.42 7.74
N CYS A 63 -20.50 -14.91 7.61
CA CYS A 63 -19.31 -14.08 7.49
C CYS A 63 -19.21 -13.52 6.06
N HIS A 64 -19.28 -14.39 5.05
CA HIS A 64 -19.08 -14.00 3.65
C HIS A 64 -20.37 -13.93 2.83
N GLN A 65 -21.40 -13.35 3.43
CA GLN A 65 -22.64 -12.99 2.75
C GLN A 65 -23.04 -11.58 3.19
N ILE A 66 -23.69 -10.83 2.31
CA ILE A 66 -24.20 -9.50 2.64
C ILE A 66 -25.19 -9.60 3.82
N ASP A 67 -24.85 -8.96 4.92
CA ASP A 67 -25.76 -8.77 6.04
C ASP A 67 -26.82 -7.72 5.65
N PRO A 68 -28.13 -8.05 5.66
CA PRO A 68 -29.19 -7.11 5.31
C PRO A 68 -29.24 -5.87 6.20
N ALA A 69 -28.74 -5.94 7.44
CA ALA A 69 -28.76 -4.80 8.35
C ALA A 69 -27.67 -3.76 8.02
N THR A 70 -26.49 -4.22 7.61
CA THR A 70 -25.33 -3.36 7.32
C THR A 70 -25.09 -3.13 5.82
N GLY A 71 -25.73 -3.91 4.95
CA GLY A 71 -25.53 -3.88 3.50
C GLY A 71 -24.12 -4.32 3.07
N SER A 72 -23.36 -4.97 3.95
CA SER A 72 -21.96 -5.36 3.72
C SER A 72 -21.71 -6.80 4.17
N ALA A 73 -20.73 -7.47 3.57
CA ALA A 73 -20.23 -8.77 4.03
C ALA A 73 -18.97 -8.58 4.89
N PHE A 74 -18.74 -9.45 5.87
CA PHE A 74 -17.49 -9.40 6.65
C PHE A 74 -16.27 -9.59 5.74
N GLY A 75 -15.21 -8.84 6.06
CA GLY A 75 -14.00 -8.80 5.24
C GLY A 75 -14.17 -8.11 3.87
N ASN A 76 -15.34 -7.48 3.61
CA ASN A 76 -15.70 -6.92 2.32
C ASN A 76 -15.58 -7.95 1.19
N LEU A 77 -16.00 -9.19 1.46
CA LEU A 77 -15.94 -10.32 0.56
C LEU A 77 -17.24 -11.11 0.65
N ASP A 78 -17.97 -11.13 -0.47
CA ASP A 78 -19.22 -11.86 -0.61
C ASP A 78 -18.97 -13.11 -1.47
N LEU A 79 -19.22 -14.29 -0.88
CA LEU A 79 -19.03 -15.61 -1.48
C LEU A 79 -20.37 -16.30 -1.80
N SER A 80 -21.48 -15.56 -1.75
CA SER A 80 -22.83 -16.11 -1.99
C SER A 80 -23.14 -16.35 -3.47
N SER A 81 -22.36 -15.77 -4.39
CA SER A 81 -22.48 -16.02 -5.83
C SER A 81 -21.16 -15.83 -6.58
N PHE A 82 -21.11 -16.33 -7.81
CA PHE A 82 -19.99 -16.13 -8.74
C PHE A 82 -19.72 -14.65 -8.98
N GLU A 83 -20.75 -13.88 -9.29
CA GLU A 83 -20.69 -12.46 -9.63
C GLU A 83 -20.26 -11.62 -8.43
N ALA A 84 -20.71 -11.98 -7.22
CA ALA A 84 -20.31 -11.32 -5.99
C ALA A 84 -18.83 -11.53 -5.69
N LEU A 85 -18.35 -12.77 -5.80
CA LEU A 85 -16.95 -13.13 -5.59
C LEU A 85 -16.02 -12.42 -6.59
N HIS A 86 -16.43 -12.31 -7.87
CA HIS A 86 -15.63 -11.68 -8.91
C HIS A 86 -15.53 -10.15 -8.80
N LYS A 87 -16.21 -9.52 -7.84
CA LYS A 87 -15.92 -8.12 -7.45
C LYS A 87 -14.58 -7.98 -6.70
N ARG A 88 -13.99 -9.11 -6.27
CA ARG A 88 -12.72 -9.19 -5.54
C ARG A 88 -11.71 -10.10 -6.25
N PRO A 89 -11.29 -9.80 -7.49
CA PRO A 89 -10.35 -10.63 -8.23
C PRO A 89 -8.98 -10.76 -7.52
N ASP A 90 -8.65 -9.79 -6.66
CA ASP A 90 -7.45 -9.77 -5.82
C ASP A 90 -7.35 -10.94 -4.84
N VAL A 91 -8.47 -11.61 -4.52
CA VAL A 91 -8.46 -12.77 -3.62
C VAL A 91 -8.30 -14.11 -4.34
N LEU A 92 -8.45 -14.10 -5.67
CA LEU A 92 -8.59 -15.31 -6.49
C LEU A 92 -7.27 -15.74 -7.16
N ARG A 93 -6.33 -14.83 -7.35
CA ARG A 93 -5.06 -15.11 -8.03
C ARG A 93 -3.90 -15.24 -7.05
N THR A 94 -2.91 -16.07 -7.41
CA THR A 94 -1.61 -16.09 -6.73
C THR A 94 -0.87 -14.79 -7.05
N TYR A 95 -0.26 -14.19 -6.03
CA TYR A 95 0.38 -12.88 -6.17
C TYR A 95 1.78 -12.89 -5.56
N GLY A 96 2.77 -12.54 -6.39
CA GLY A 96 4.17 -12.41 -5.99
C GLY A 96 4.77 -13.65 -5.33
N SER A 97 5.34 -13.48 -4.12
CA SER A 97 5.93 -14.59 -3.36
C SER A 97 4.92 -15.42 -2.57
N TYR A 98 3.63 -15.07 -2.57
CA TYR A 98 2.62 -15.90 -1.92
C TYR A 98 2.30 -17.14 -2.77
N PRO A 99 2.43 -18.36 -2.21
CA PRO A 99 2.28 -19.62 -2.95
C PRO A 99 0.81 -19.96 -3.23
N LEU A 100 -0.12 -19.32 -2.54
CA LEU A 100 -1.56 -19.53 -2.65
C LEU A 100 -2.29 -18.18 -2.83
N PRO A 101 -3.46 -18.16 -3.50
CA PRO A 101 -4.33 -16.99 -3.50
C PRO A 101 -4.82 -16.63 -2.09
N LEU A 102 -5.16 -15.36 -1.88
CA LEU A 102 -5.59 -14.87 -0.56
C LEU A 102 -6.79 -15.65 0.02
N LEU A 103 -7.73 -16.09 -0.83
CA LEU A 103 -8.85 -16.92 -0.41
C LEU A 103 -8.38 -18.18 0.33
N LEU A 104 -7.37 -18.87 -0.20
CA LEU A 104 -6.81 -20.07 0.44
C LEU A 104 -5.89 -19.72 1.61
N LEU A 105 -5.06 -18.67 1.50
CA LEU A 105 -4.18 -18.24 2.59
C LEU A 105 -4.94 -17.96 3.90
N LYS A 106 -6.17 -17.44 3.79
CA LYS A 106 -7.02 -17.18 4.96
C LYS A 106 -7.79 -18.42 5.41
N ALA A 107 -8.02 -19.40 4.54
CA ALA A 107 -8.87 -20.55 4.81
C ALA A 107 -8.13 -21.77 5.37
N VAL A 108 -6.81 -21.89 5.16
CA VAL A 108 -5.98 -22.99 5.68
C VAL A 108 -5.16 -22.60 6.93
N PRO A 109 -4.74 -23.57 7.77
CA PRO A 109 -3.83 -23.31 8.89
C PRO A 109 -2.54 -22.60 8.48
N GLU A 110 -2.13 -21.58 9.22
CA GLU A 110 -0.93 -20.80 8.95
C GLU A 110 0.33 -21.69 8.94
N ALA A 111 0.42 -22.61 9.90
CA ALA A 111 1.52 -23.57 10.01
C ALA A 111 1.63 -24.51 8.80
N SER A 112 0.60 -24.56 7.94
CA SER A 112 0.62 -25.34 6.71
C SER A 112 1.09 -24.53 5.50
N VAL A 113 1.48 -23.26 5.66
CA VAL A 113 1.86 -22.38 4.55
C VAL A 113 3.21 -21.74 4.82
N ASP A 114 4.17 -22.04 3.94
CA ASP A 114 5.49 -21.43 3.91
C ASP A 114 5.64 -20.52 2.70
N PHE A 115 6.13 -19.30 2.92
CA PHE A 115 6.43 -18.35 1.87
C PHE A 115 7.90 -18.44 1.48
N PRO A 116 8.22 -18.69 0.20
CA PRO A 116 9.60 -18.59 -0.25
C PRO A 116 10.08 -17.14 -0.11
N TYR A 117 11.31 -16.96 0.38
CA TYR A 117 11.94 -15.65 0.53
C TYR A 117 13.47 -15.77 0.46
N ARG A 118 14.06 -15.22 -0.60
CA ARG A 118 15.51 -15.16 -0.85
C ARG A 118 16.25 -16.48 -0.64
N GLY A 119 15.73 -17.56 -1.22
CA GLY A 119 16.32 -18.90 -1.14
C GLY A 119 16.01 -19.67 0.15
N GLY A 120 15.32 -19.06 1.11
CA GLY A 120 14.75 -19.72 2.28
C GLY A 120 13.22 -19.73 2.25
N VAL A 121 12.63 -20.12 3.38
CA VAL A 121 11.18 -20.05 3.61
C VAL A 121 10.88 -19.33 4.91
N VAL A 122 9.74 -18.65 4.97
CA VAL A 122 9.20 -18.02 6.18
C VAL A 122 7.76 -18.49 6.39
N PRO A 123 7.37 -18.91 7.62
CA PRO A 123 6.03 -19.40 7.86
C PRO A 123 4.99 -18.28 7.76
N SER A 124 3.79 -18.61 7.31
CA SER A 124 2.65 -17.70 7.34
C SER A 124 2.29 -17.31 8.77
N GLU A 125 1.91 -16.04 8.95
CA GLU A 125 1.28 -15.51 10.16
C GLU A 125 -0.03 -14.77 9.75
N ILE A 126 -0.62 -15.15 8.60
CA ILE A 126 -1.80 -14.51 8.02
C ILE A 126 -3.08 -15.09 8.66
N ARG A 127 -3.63 -14.36 9.63
CA ARG A 127 -4.79 -14.78 10.42
C ARG A 127 -6.14 -14.59 9.74
N HIS A 128 -7.13 -15.41 10.10
CA HIS A 128 -8.52 -15.26 9.68
C HIS A 128 -9.44 -15.28 10.91
N VAL A 129 -10.30 -14.27 11.03
CA VAL A 129 -11.19 -14.09 12.20
C VAL A 129 -12.18 -15.25 12.34
N GLY A 130 -12.67 -15.78 11.22
CA GLY A 130 -13.59 -16.94 11.23
C GLY A 130 -12.92 -18.29 11.51
N GLY A 131 -11.63 -18.32 11.89
CA GLY A 131 -10.87 -19.56 12.05
C GLY A 131 -10.45 -20.18 10.72
N LYS A 132 -9.92 -21.41 10.77
CA LYS A 132 -9.41 -22.12 9.60
C LYS A 132 -10.37 -23.23 9.22
N VAL A 133 -10.83 -23.19 7.97
CA VAL A 133 -11.99 -23.98 7.52
C VAL A 133 -11.61 -25.17 6.64
N PHE A 134 -10.41 -25.15 6.05
CA PHE A 134 -9.89 -26.26 5.25
C PHE A 134 -8.62 -26.86 5.85
N ALA A 135 -8.54 -28.18 5.90
CA ALA A 135 -7.27 -28.88 6.03
C ALA A 135 -6.55 -28.90 4.67
N ARG A 136 -5.21 -28.80 4.67
CA ARG A 136 -4.40 -28.70 3.45
C ARG A 136 -4.38 -29.99 2.62
N ASP A 137 -4.77 -31.10 3.23
CA ASP A 137 -4.87 -32.43 2.63
C ASP A 137 -6.32 -32.83 2.29
N SER A 138 -7.28 -31.90 2.41
CA SER A 138 -8.70 -32.19 2.11
C SER A 138 -9.02 -32.10 0.62
N ASP A 139 -9.98 -32.91 0.16
CA ASP A 139 -10.52 -32.84 -1.21
C ASP A 139 -11.06 -31.44 -1.54
N ALA A 140 -11.70 -30.79 -0.57
CA ALA A 140 -12.23 -29.44 -0.72
C ALA A 140 -11.12 -28.41 -1.00
N PHE A 141 -9.96 -28.55 -0.35
CA PHE A 141 -8.81 -27.71 -0.62
C PHE A 141 -8.29 -27.92 -2.04
N TYR A 142 -8.06 -29.17 -2.46
CA TYR A 142 -7.53 -29.46 -3.79
C TYR A 142 -8.46 -29.03 -4.92
N GLU A 143 -9.77 -29.21 -4.74
CA GLU A 143 -10.76 -28.79 -5.74
C GLU A 143 -10.79 -27.26 -5.89
N LEU A 144 -10.75 -26.53 -4.77
CA LEU A 144 -10.72 -25.07 -4.79
C LEU A 144 -9.38 -24.53 -5.32
N GLU A 145 -8.25 -25.12 -4.95
CA GLU A 145 -6.93 -24.76 -5.49
C GLU A 145 -6.88 -24.96 -7.00
N ARG A 146 -7.38 -26.10 -7.51
CA ARG A 146 -7.45 -26.40 -8.93
C ARG A 146 -8.29 -25.36 -9.67
N TRP A 147 -9.46 -25.03 -9.15
CA TRP A 147 -10.33 -24.02 -9.75
C TRP A 147 -9.67 -22.64 -9.80
N LEU A 148 -9.01 -22.22 -8.72
CA LEU A 148 -8.28 -20.95 -8.66
C LEU A 148 -7.11 -20.92 -9.65
N ARG A 149 -6.35 -22.02 -9.76
CA ARG A 149 -5.26 -22.17 -10.75
C ARG A 149 -5.76 -22.08 -12.19
N ASN A 150 -6.98 -22.54 -12.44
CA ASN A 150 -7.64 -22.43 -13.74
C ASN A 150 -8.28 -21.06 -13.99
N GLY A 151 -7.90 -20.03 -13.23
CA GLY A 151 -8.35 -18.65 -13.44
C GLY A 151 -9.71 -18.33 -12.81
N ALA A 152 -10.21 -19.18 -11.90
CA ALA A 152 -11.44 -18.98 -11.15
C ALA A 152 -12.69 -18.72 -12.02
N ASN A 153 -12.71 -19.19 -13.27
CA ASN A 153 -13.84 -18.97 -14.18
C ASN A 153 -15.02 -19.91 -13.90
N ARG A 154 -16.14 -19.69 -14.59
CA ARG A 154 -17.40 -20.42 -14.35
C ARG A 154 -17.31 -21.92 -14.69
N ASP A 155 -16.46 -22.28 -15.65
CA ASP A 155 -16.36 -23.63 -16.22
C ASP A 155 -15.26 -24.48 -15.58
N GLY A 156 -14.35 -23.86 -14.81
CA GLY A 156 -13.25 -24.55 -14.13
C GLY A 156 -12.16 -25.06 -15.07
N VAL A 157 -12.16 -24.61 -16.33
CA VAL A 157 -11.14 -24.95 -17.34
C VAL A 157 -10.31 -23.71 -17.61
N ALA A 158 -8.98 -23.81 -17.54
CA ALA A 158 -8.11 -22.66 -17.80
C ALA A 158 -8.38 -22.08 -19.20
N PRO A 159 -8.50 -20.75 -19.35
CA PRO A 159 -8.67 -20.15 -20.67
C PRO A 159 -7.42 -20.37 -21.51
N GLU A 160 -7.58 -20.52 -22.83
CA GLU A 160 -6.45 -20.62 -23.75
C GLU A 160 -5.56 -19.37 -23.63
N PRO A 161 -4.27 -19.52 -23.32
CA PRO A 161 -3.41 -18.38 -23.07
C PRO A 161 -3.12 -17.66 -24.40
N THR A 162 -3.40 -16.35 -24.45
CA THR A 162 -3.12 -15.51 -25.62
C THR A 162 -1.87 -14.68 -25.40
N ALA A 163 -0.92 -14.71 -26.34
CA ALA A 163 0.29 -13.90 -26.24
C ALA A 163 -0.09 -12.42 -26.41
N LYS A 164 0.37 -11.59 -25.47
CA LYS A 164 0.21 -10.14 -25.53
C LYS A 164 1.37 -9.49 -26.27
N GLN A 165 1.11 -8.30 -26.78
CA GLN A 165 2.10 -7.42 -27.37
C GLN A 165 1.85 -6.02 -26.83
N GLY A 166 2.89 -5.40 -26.27
CA GLY A 166 2.82 -4.01 -25.86
C GLY A 166 2.82 -3.08 -27.07
N SER A 167 2.26 -1.88 -26.88
CA SER A 167 2.37 -0.79 -27.85
C SER A 167 2.41 0.55 -27.11
N GLY A 168 2.99 1.55 -27.75
CA GLY A 168 3.07 2.91 -27.21
C GLY A 168 4.40 3.59 -27.55
N VAL A 169 4.66 4.71 -26.89
CA VAL A 169 5.92 5.45 -27.01
C VAL A 169 6.88 4.96 -25.93
N CYS A 170 8.12 4.66 -26.31
CA CYS A 170 9.20 4.36 -25.38
C CYS A 170 9.90 5.65 -24.94
N ASN A 171 10.57 5.59 -23.79
CA ASN A 171 11.31 6.72 -23.23
C ASN A 171 12.82 6.54 -23.48
N THR A 172 13.56 7.61 -23.74
CA THR A 172 15.01 7.56 -24.00
C THR A 172 15.87 8.01 -22.81
N LEU A 173 15.26 8.48 -21.72
CA LEU A 173 15.95 9.02 -20.55
C LEU A 173 16.71 7.94 -19.78
N VAL A 174 18.03 8.08 -19.70
CA VAL A 174 18.86 7.24 -18.82
C VAL A 174 19.10 7.97 -17.49
N PRO A 175 18.70 7.41 -16.33
CA PRO A 175 18.95 8.03 -15.03
C PRO A 175 20.44 8.19 -14.73
N SER A 176 20.85 9.35 -14.21
CA SER A 176 22.24 9.65 -13.86
C SER A 176 22.76 8.92 -12.62
N ASN A 177 21.87 8.34 -11.82
CA ASN A 177 22.21 7.60 -10.60
C ASN A 177 22.65 6.15 -10.87
N ARG A 178 23.06 5.84 -12.10
CA ARG A 178 23.50 4.50 -12.53
C ARG A 178 24.89 4.57 -13.08
N ASP A 179 25.78 3.79 -12.49
CA ASP A 179 27.10 3.56 -13.04
C ASP A 179 27.00 2.55 -14.18
N LEU A 180 27.12 3.03 -15.42
CA LEU A 180 27.08 2.19 -16.62
C LEU A 180 28.46 1.67 -17.02
N THR A 181 29.52 2.14 -16.35
CA THR A 181 30.91 1.73 -16.63
C THR A 181 31.19 0.31 -16.15
N VAL A 182 30.40 -0.18 -15.19
CA VAL A 182 30.45 -1.56 -14.69
C VAL A 182 30.01 -2.60 -15.74
N VAL A 183 29.36 -2.19 -16.83
CA VAL A 183 28.90 -3.11 -17.88
C VAL A 183 30.08 -3.54 -18.75
N ASN A 184 30.48 -4.81 -18.62
CA ASN A 184 31.40 -5.45 -19.53
C ASN A 184 30.67 -5.82 -20.84
N THR A 185 30.80 -4.97 -21.86
CA THR A 185 30.16 -5.19 -23.17
C THR A 185 30.75 -6.35 -23.96
N ASN A 186 31.89 -6.89 -23.56
CA ASN A 186 32.50 -8.06 -24.20
C ASN A 186 32.08 -9.37 -23.55
N SER A 187 31.30 -9.32 -22.46
CA SER A 187 30.80 -10.52 -21.79
C SER A 187 29.80 -11.29 -22.67
N ALA A 188 29.76 -12.61 -22.51
CA ALA A 188 28.75 -13.45 -23.15
C ALA A 188 27.33 -13.04 -22.73
N ALA A 189 27.14 -12.61 -21.49
CA ALA A 189 25.87 -12.13 -20.95
C ALA A 189 25.39 -10.85 -21.67
N TYR A 190 26.26 -9.88 -21.89
CA TYR A 190 25.90 -8.66 -22.62
C TYR A 190 25.63 -8.92 -24.10
N GLN A 191 26.48 -9.72 -24.75
CA GLN A 191 26.32 -10.02 -26.18
C GLN A 191 25.02 -10.79 -26.47
N SER A 192 24.69 -11.79 -25.65
CA SER A 192 23.40 -12.50 -25.76
C SER A 192 22.21 -11.62 -25.34
N PHE A 193 22.37 -10.68 -24.42
CA PHE A 193 21.31 -9.70 -24.13
C PHE A 193 20.95 -8.89 -25.38
N VAL A 194 21.95 -8.32 -26.06
CA VAL A 194 21.75 -7.50 -27.25
C VAL A 194 21.12 -8.30 -28.39
N ALA A 195 21.54 -9.55 -28.56
CA ALA A 195 21.02 -10.43 -29.62
C ALA A 195 19.60 -10.95 -29.34
N ASP A 196 19.33 -11.43 -28.12
CA ASP A 196 18.18 -12.30 -27.85
C ASP A 196 17.11 -11.66 -26.94
N VAL A 197 17.49 -10.68 -26.12
CA VAL A 197 16.62 -10.10 -25.08
C VAL A 197 16.16 -8.69 -25.45
N ALA A 198 17.11 -7.81 -25.77
CA ALA A 198 16.86 -6.40 -26.05
C ALA A 198 15.82 -6.17 -27.17
N PRO A 199 15.81 -6.93 -28.29
CA PRO A 199 14.82 -6.73 -29.35
C PRO A 199 13.37 -6.94 -28.87
N LYS A 200 13.14 -7.98 -28.05
CA LYS A 200 11.80 -8.27 -27.50
C LYS A 200 11.37 -7.23 -26.47
N LEU A 201 12.32 -6.74 -25.65
CA LEU A 201 12.06 -5.65 -24.70
C LEU A 201 11.64 -4.37 -25.42
N ALA A 202 12.35 -3.98 -26.48
CA ALA A 202 12.03 -2.81 -27.28
C ALA A 202 10.68 -2.94 -28.00
N GLN A 203 10.40 -4.13 -28.56
CA GLN A 203 9.18 -4.37 -29.35
C GLN A 203 7.90 -4.46 -28.51
N SER A 204 7.99 -4.88 -27.25
CA SER A 204 6.80 -5.31 -26.49
C SER A 204 6.75 -4.86 -25.04
N CYS A 205 7.84 -4.32 -24.47
CA CYS A 205 7.91 -4.04 -23.04
C CYS A 205 8.18 -2.57 -22.71
N ALA A 206 9.09 -1.90 -23.44
CA ALA A 206 9.65 -0.59 -23.11
C ALA A 206 8.71 0.63 -23.28
N PHE A 207 7.40 0.41 -23.44
CA PHE A 207 6.41 1.46 -23.67
C PHE A 207 5.88 2.07 -22.38
N GLY A 208 5.48 3.35 -22.42
CA GLY A 208 5.00 4.08 -21.23
C GLY A 208 3.80 3.45 -20.51
N THR A 209 2.99 2.64 -21.22
CA THR A 209 1.89 1.85 -20.64
C THR A 209 2.36 0.66 -19.79
N CYS A 210 3.63 0.27 -19.91
CA CYS A 210 4.25 -0.87 -19.24
C CYS A 210 5.56 -0.43 -18.54
N HIS A 211 6.70 -0.55 -19.22
CA HIS A 211 8.03 -0.35 -18.64
C HIS A 211 8.75 0.93 -19.09
N GLY A 212 8.12 1.81 -19.87
CA GLY A 212 8.70 3.07 -20.35
C GLY A 212 8.61 4.25 -19.38
N SER A 213 8.04 4.05 -18.19
CA SER A 213 7.97 5.08 -17.13
C SER A 213 9.12 4.92 -16.13
N PRO A 214 9.87 5.98 -15.78
CA PRO A 214 10.88 5.93 -14.72
C PRO A 214 10.34 5.53 -13.34
N GLN A 215 9.02 5.56 -13.15
CA GLN A 215 8.36 5.08 -11.94
C GLN A 215 8.18 3.55 -11.93
N SER A 216 8.39 2.84 -13.04
CA SER A 216 8.38 1.37 -13.09
C SER A 216 9.64 0.81 -12.43
N ASP A 217 9.53 -0.28 -11.67
CA ASP A 217 10.73 -0.89 -11.07
C ASP A 217 11.61 -1.52 -12.15
N PHE A 218 10.98 -2.10 -13.16
CA PHE A 218 11.63 -2.56 -14.36
C PHE A 218 11.54 -1.47 -15.43
N TYR A 219 12.05 -0.27 -15.14
CA TYR A 219 12.11 0.83 -16.10
C TYR A 219 13.07 0.46 -17.24
N LEU A 220 12.59 0.61 -18.48
CA LEU A 220 13.32 0.37 -19.71
C LEU A 220 13.30 1.62 -20.58
N THR A 221 14.43 1.85 -21.25
CA THR A 221 14.54 2.84 -22.32
C THR A 221 14.29 2.22 -23.69
N CYS A 222 14.21 3.04 -24.74
CA CYS A 222 14.09 2.57 -26.12
C CYS A 222 15.26 1.64 -26.55
N GLY A 223 16.43 1.77 -25.94
CA GLY A 223 17.59 0.92 -26.24
C GLY A 223 18.33 1.30 -27.53
N GLU A 224 18.14 2.52 -28.03
CA GLU A 224 18.66 2.94 -29.34
C GLU A 224 20.12 3.40 -29.32
N SER A 225 20.63 3.79 -28.15
CA SER A 225 22.02 4.21 -27.96
C SER A 225 22.77 3.24 -27.05
N ASP A 226 24.11 3.24 -27.12
CA ASP A 226 24.96 2.42 -26.25
C ASP A 226 24.67 2.64 -24.76
N GLN A 227 24.40 3.89 -24.37
CA GLN A 227 24.06 4.24 -23.00
C GLN A 227 22.72 3.61 -22.58
N GLN A 228 21.71 3.69 -23.44
CA GLN A 228 20.40 3.08 -23.22
C GLN A 228 20.49 1.54 -23.18
N MET A 229 21.29 0.93 -24.05
CA MET A 229 21.48 -0.52 -24.10
C MET A 229 22.15 -1.05 -22.84
N ARG A 230 23.23 -0.40 -22.38
CA ARG A 230 23.91 -0.72 -21.11
C ARG A 230 22.97 -0.56 -19.92
N PHE A 231 22.15 0.48 -19.92
CA PHE A 231 21.13 0.68 -18.88
C PHE A 231 20.10 -0.46 -18.88
N ASN A 232 19.51 -0.78 -20.04
CA ASN A 232 18.53 -1.85 -20.16
C ASN A 232 19.11 -3.22 -19.77
N PHE A 233 20.39 -3.49 -20.08
CA PHE A 233 21.08 -4.70 -19.65
C PHE A 233 21.17 -4.78 -18.12
N LEU A 234 21.65 -3.73 -17.45
CA LEU A 234 21.74 -3.71 -15.98
C LEU A 234 20.37 -3.86 -15.32
N GLN A 235 19.34 -3.25 -15.92
CA GLN A 235 17.95 -3.42 -15.47
C GLN A 235 17.52 -4.88 -15.57
N ALA A 236 17.67 -5.51 -16.73
CA ALA A 236 17.27 -6.91 -16.94
C ALA A 236 18.08 -7.88 -16.07
N ALA A 237 19.39 -7.70 -15.98
CA ALA A 237 20.28 -8.55 -15.18
C ALA A 237 19.91 -8.51 -13.69
N GLY A 238 19.42 -7.38 -13.17
CA GLY A 238 18.93 -7.27 -11.79
C GLY A 238 17.68 -8.11 -11.49
N PHE A 239 16.97 -8.60 -12.51
CA PHE A 239 15.82 -9.50 -12.37
C PHE A 239 16.18 -10.97 -12.59
N VAL A 240 17.48 -11.28 -12.74
CA VAL A 240 18.02 -12.64 -12.76
C VAL A 240 18.40 -13.06 -11.36
N VAL A 241 17.93 -14.23 -10.93
CA VAL A 241 18.30 -14.80 -9.63
C VAL A 241 19.78 -15.23 -9.63
N SER A 242 20.47 -15.06 -8.50
CA SER A 242 21.87 -15.51 -8.37
C SER A 242 21.99 -17.03 -8.21
N ALA A 243 23.11 -17.59 -8.69
CA ALA A 243 23.48 -18.98 -8.42
C ALA A 243 23.60 -19.25 -6.89
N PRO A 244 23.34 -20.48 -6.41
CA PRO A 244 23.03 -21.70 -7.17
C PRO A 244 21.55 -21.90 -7.50
N VAL A 245 20.69 -20.89 -7.31
CA VAL A 245 19.26 -21.02 -7.62
C VAL A 245 19.07 -21.15 -9.14
N ALA A 246 18.17 -22.05 -9.56
CA ALA A 246 17.89 -22.29 -10.97
C ALA A 246 17.42 -21.00 -11.68
N PRO A 247 17.96 -20.66 -12.87
CA PRO A 247 17.66 -19.41 -13.56
C PRO A 247 16.17 -19.24 -13.85
N GLU A 248 15.39 -20.31 -13.98
CA GLU A 248 13.93 -20.29 -14.17
C GLU A 248 13.16 -19.59 -13.06
N GLN A 249 13.75 -19.43 -11.87
CA GLN A 249 13.15 -18.67 -10.78
C GLN A 249 13.32 -17.15 -10.92
N SER A 250 14.00 -16.69 -11.98
CA SER A 250 14.20 -15.27 -12.27
C SER A 250 12.87 -14.60 -12.64
N GLU A 251 12.60 -13.44 -12.07
CA GLU A 251 11.37 -12.68 -12.38
C GLU A 251 11.27 -12.30 -13.86
N ILE A 252 12.40 -12.09 -14.53
CA ILE A 252 12.45 -11.82 -15.98
C ILE A 252 11.91 -12.98 -16.83
N LEU A 253 11.89 -14.21 -16.30
CA LEU A 253 11.33 -15.40 -16.95
C LEU A 253 9.93 -15.75 -16.44
N LEU A 254 9.63 -15.48 -15.16
CA LEU A 254 8.36 -15.86 -14.54
C LEU A 254 7.21 -14.89 -14.84
N ARG A 255 7.48 -13.59 -14.86
CA ARG A 255 6.46 -12.54 -15.06
C ARG A 255 5.83 -12.60 -16.47
N PRO A 256 6.60 -12.67 -17.57
CA PRO A 256 6.03 -12.76 -18.91
C PRO A 256 5.49 -14.16 -19.26
N LEU A 257 5.73 -15.20 -18.44
CA LEU A 257 5.28 -16.56 -18.71
C LEU A 257 3.80 -16.75 -18.31
N ALA A 258 3.06 -17.51 -19.10
CA ALA A 258 1.68 -17.86 -18.79
C ALA A 258 1.56 -18.62 -17.44
N PRO A 259 0.55 -18.32 -16.61
CA PRO A 259 0.33 -19.02 -15.34
C PRO A 259 0.28 -20.55 -15.47
N GLU A 260 -0.32 -21.05 -16.55
CA GLU A 260 -0.47 -22.48 -16.86
C GLU A 260 0.90 -23.16 -17.09
N ALA A 261 1.90 -22.39 -17.52
CA ALA A 261 3.29 -22.84 -17.70
C ALA A 261 4.16 -22.59 -16.44
N GLY A 262 3.54 -22.20 -15.32
CA GLY A 262 4.21 -21.91 -14.06
C GLY A 262 4.72 -20.46 -13.92
N GLY A 263 4.21 -19.54 -14.75
CA GLY A 263 4.45 -18.11 -14.59
C GLY A 263 3.73 -17.50 -13.38
N VAL A 264 3.94 -16.21 -13.15
CA VAL A 264 3.31 -15.45 -12.06
C VAL A 264 2.52 -14.25 -12.59
N SER A 265 1.69 -13.66 -11.73
CA SER A 265 0.91 -12.47 -12.10
C SER A 265 1.78 -11.33 -12.66
N HIS A 266 1.37 -10.82 -13.82
CA HIS A 266 1.96 -9.69 -14.52
C HIS A 266 0.85 -8.85 -15.15
N THR A 267 0.82 -7.55 -14.85
CA THR A 267 -0.26 -6.64 -15.28
C THR A 267 -0.39 -6.55 -16.80
N GLY A 268 0.73 -6.68 -17.53
CA GLY A 268 0.73 -6.71 -19.00
C GLY A 268 0.25 -8.03 -19.63
N GLY A 269 -0.05 -9.04 -18.81
CA GLY A 269 -0.41 -10.39 -19.26
C GLY A 269 0.78 -11.23 -19.68
N SER A 270 0.49 -12.34 -20.37
CA SER A 270 1.48 -13.35 -20.79
C SER A 270 2.07 -13.01 -22.15
N PHE A 271 3.40 -13.08 -22.27
CA PHE A 271 4.16 -12.89 -23.51
C PHE A 271 4.83 -14.18 -23.98
N PHE A 272 5.06 -15.13 -23.07
CA PHE A 272 5.49 -16.49 -23.35
C PHE A 272 4.39 -17.45 -22.94
N LEU A 273 3.92 -18.28 -23.86
CA LEU A 273 2.81 -19.20 -23.60
C LEU A 273 3.25 -20.49 -22.91
N SER A 274 4.49 -20.89 -23.13
CA SER A 274 5.07 -22.09 -22.52
C SER A 274 6.58 -21.92 -22.37
N ARG A 275 7.19 -22.82 -21.58
CA ARG A 275 8.65 -22.94 -21.48
C ARG A 275 9.29 -23.52 -22.74
N GLU A 276 8.48 -23.99 -23.69
CA GLU A 276 8.94 -24.48 -24.97
C GLU A 276 9.13 -23.36 -26.00
N ASP A 277 8.61 -22.16 -25.72
CA ASP A 277 8.76 -20.95 -26.52
C ASP A 277 10.26 -20.63 -26.77
N GLY A 278 10.60 -20.35 -28.03
CA GLY A 278 11.97 -20.09 -28.44
C GLY A 278 12.58 -18.86 -27.79
N SER A 279 11.80 -17.78 -27.62
CA SER A 279 12.23 -16.57 -26.92
C SER A 279 12.41 -16.84 -25.43
N TRP A 280 11.52 -17.61 -24.80
CA TRP A 280 11.69 -18.00 -23.40
C TRP A 280 12.98 -18.80 -23.17
N LYS A 281 13.27 -19.78 -24.05
CA LYS A 281 14.50 -20.57 -24.02
C LYS A 281 15.75 -19.70 -24.20
N ALA A 282 15.71 -18.76 -25.14
CA ALA A 282 16.81 -17.82 -25.36
C ALA A 282 17.06 -16.94 -24.12
N TRP A 283 16.01 -16.42 -23.50
CA TRP A 283 16.10 -15.65 -22.25
C TRP A 283 16.62 -16.49 -21.09
N LYS A 284 16.25 -17.77 -20.99
CA LYS A 284 16.80 -18.70 -20.00
C LYS A 284 18.31 -18.90 -20.19
N THR A 285 18.75 -19.10 -21.43
CA THR A 285 20.18 -19.23 -21.77
C THR A 285 20.95 -17.96 -21.41
N TRP A 286 20.39 -16.79 -21.74
CA TRP A 286 20.94 -15.50 -21.34
C TRP A 286 21.01 -15.35 -19.80
N ALA A 287 19.95 -15.70 -19.07
CA ALA A 287 19.94 -15.65 -17.61
C ALA A 287 21.02 -16.56 -16.99
N LEU A 288 21.28 -17.73 -17.58
CA LEU A 288 22.38 -18.60 -17.17
C LEU A 288 23.76 -17.95 -17.42
N ALA A 289 23.93 -17.24 -18.54
CA ALA A 289 25.14 -16.49 -18.81
C ALA A 289 25.34 -15.35 -17.80
N VAL A 290 24.26 -14.65 -17.42
CA VAL A 290 24.28 -13.63 -16.36
C VAL A 290 24.68 -14.21 -15.00
N GLN A 291 24.22 -15.42 -14.65
CA GLN A 291 24.62 -16.13 -13.42
C GLN A 291 26.09 -16.56 -13.43
N SER A 292 26.61 -16.91 -14.61
CA SER A 292 27.95 -17.47 -14.79
C SER A 292 29.03 -16.40 -15.00
N ASP A 293 28.64 -15.14 -15.23
CA ASP A 293 29.55 -14.04 -15.47
C ASP A 293 30.13 -13.53 -14.14
N PRO A 294 31.42 -13.77 -13.83
CA PRO A 294 32.04 -13.28 -12.60
C PRO A 294 32.19 -11.75 -12.58
N ALA A 295 32.11 -11.10 -13.75
CA ALA A 295 32.12 -9.65 -13.88
C ALA A 295 30.73 -9.04 -13.68
N ASN A 296 29.66 -9.86 -13.59
CA ASN A 296 28.34 -9.36 -13.28
C ASN A 296 28.22 -9.09 -11.76
N PRO A 297 28.04 -7.83 -11.33
CA PRO A 297 27.89 -7.52 -9.92
C PRO A 297 26.69 -8.25 -9.30
N ALA A 298 26.85 -8.77 -8.08
CA ALA A 298 25.78 -9.43 -7.33
C ALA A 298 24.54 -8.54 -7.07
N ASP A 299 24.70 -7.23 -7.20
CA ASP A 299 23.63 -6.23 -7.25
C ASP A 299 23.96 -5.22 -8.35
N PRO A 300 23.59 -5.48 -9.62
CA PRO A 300 24.00 -4.67 -10.77
C PRO A 300 23.32 -3.30 -10.83
N VAL A 301 22.52 -2.97 -9.82
CA VAL A 301 21.72 -1.76 -9.77
C VAL A 301 22.07 -0.88 -8.55
N ALA A 302 22.83 -1.40 -7.59
CA ALA A 302 23.28 -0.64 -6.44
C ALA A 302 24.44 0.29 -6.84
N ALA A 303 24.13 1.56 -7.08
CA ALA A 303 25.13 2.62 -7.25
C ALA A 303 25.98 2.87 -5.98
N ALA A 304 25.58 2.32 -4.83
CA ALA A 304 26.26 2.44 -3.54
C ALA A 304 26.05 1.19 -2.69
N ALA A 305 26.99 0.93 -1.77
CA ALA A 305 26.87 -0.15 -0.80
C ALA A 305 25.63 0.02 0.08
N LYS A 306 24.96 -1.10 0.41
CA LYS A 306 23.77 -1.10 1.27
C LYS A 306 24.13 -0.66 2.69
N THR A 307 23.33 0.24 3.27
CA THR A 307 23.45 0.60 4.69
C THR A 307 23.08 -0.59 5.58
N ASP A 308 23.51 -0.58 6.85
CA ASP A 308 23.12 -1.65 7.79
C ASP A 308 21.61 -1.69 8.03
N GLY A 309 20.96 -0.53 8.01
CA GLY A 309 19.52 -0.40 8.03
C GLY A 309 18.82 -1.05 6.82
N GLN A 310 19.35 -0.85 5.61
CA GLN A 310 18.85 -1.55 4.42
C GLN A 310 19.06 -3.07 4.52
N LYS A 311 20.25 -3.52 4.95
CA LYS A 311 20.52 -4.95 5.14
C LYS A 311 19.55 -5.56 6.15
N PHE A 312 19.29 -4.87 7.26
CA PHE A 312 18.33 -5.30 8.28
C PHE A 312 16.91 -5.35 7.73
N PHE A 313 16.49 -4.32 6.99
CA PHE A 313 15.18 -4.29 6.34
C PHE A 313 14.96 -5.50 5.43
N GLU A 314 15.90 -5.74 4.52
CA GLU A 314 15.82 -6.86 3.58
C GLU A 314 15.88 -8.23 4.27
N ALA A 315 16.59 -8.36 5.40
CA ALA A 315 16.75 -9.63 6.10
C ALA A 315 15.66 -9.91 7.13
N ARG A 316 14.98 -8.88 7.67
CA ARG A 316 14.13 -9.00 8.86
C ARG A 316 12.77 -8.30 8.72
N VAL A 317 12.74 -7.06 8.22
CA VAL A 317 11.48 -6.29 8.11
C VAL A 317 10.62 -6.81 6.96
N MET A 318 11.17 -6.84 5.75
CA MET A 318 10.46 -7.31 4.56
C MET A 318 9.88 -8.73 4.69
N PRO A 319 10.64 -9.75 5.14
CA PRO A 319 10.04 -11.08 5.35
C PRO A 319 8.94 -11.03 6.39
N LYS A 320 9.09 -10.27 7.49
CA LYS A 320 8.03 -10.18 8.50
C LYS A 320 6.77 -9.49 7.96
N MET A 321 6.91 -8.48 7.11
CA MET A 321 5.79 -7.87 6.38
C MET A 321 5.11 -8.87 5.44
N LEU A 322 5.86 -9.77 4.80
CA LEU A 322 5.31 -10.87 3.99
C LEU A 322 4.53 -11.87 4.87
N GLN A 323 5.12 -12.31 5.98
CA GLN A 323 4.47 -13.23 6.94
C GLN A 323 3.14 -12.69 7.46
N ARG A 324 3.04 -11.38 7.65
CA ARG A 324 1.84 -10.68 8.11
C ARG A 324 0.86 -10.28 7.00
N GLY A 325 1.16 -10.59 5.75
CA GLY A 325 0.27 -10.33 4.62
C GLY A 325 0.25 -8.87 4.15
N CYS A 326 1.22 -8.04 4.54
CA CYS A 326 1.24 -6.63 4.13
C CYS A 326 1.34 -6.48 2.61
N ALA A 327 2.14 -7.34 1.95
CA ALA A 327 2.37 -7.28 0.51
C ALA A 327 1.30 -7.99 -0.34
N LEU A 328 0.16 -8.37 0.25
CA LEU A 328 -0.97 -8.97 -0.48
C LEU A 328 -1.52 -8.00 -1.52
N GLU A 329 -2.08 -8.56 -2.59
CA GLU A 329 -2.51 -7.80 -3.77
C GLU A 329 -3.49 -6.66 -3.44
N GLY A 330 -4.59 -6.96 -2.77
CA GLY A 330 -5.59 -5.97 -2.38
C GLY A 330 -5.16 -5.01 -1.25
N CYS A 331 -3.93 -5.13 -0.74
CA CYS A 331 -3.40 -4.35 0.38
C CYS A 331 -2.33 -3.36 -0.11
N HIS A 332 -1.04 -3.65 0.13
CA HIS A 332 0.07 -2.77 -0.23
C HIS A 332 0.77 -3.18 -1.52
N SER A 333 0.11 -3.89 -2.43
CA SER A 333 0.70 -4.15 -3.75
C SER A 333 0.68 -2.88 -4.64
N PRO A 334 1.35 -2.86 -5.81
CA PRO A 334 1.15 -1.81 -6.81
C PRO A 334 -0.33 -1.60 -7.20
N ASP A 335 -1.14 -2.66 -7.17
CA ASP A 335 -2.58 -2.65 -7.55
C ASP A 335 -3.51 -2.34 -6.36
N GLY A 336 -2.99 -2.22 -5.15
CA GLY A 336 -3.77 -1.85 -3.96
C GLY A 336 -4.45 -0.47 -4.04
N PHE A 337 -5.16 -0.08 -2.99
CA PHE A 337 -5.96 1.17 -2.97
C PHE A 337 -5.28 2.36 -2.27
N ASN A 338 -4.04 2.20 -1.78
CA ASN A 338 -3.39 3.16 -0.88
C ASN A 338 -1.96 3.48 -1.33
N ASP A 339 -1.36 4.56 -0.84
CA ASP A 339 -0.05 5.03 -1.31
C ASP A 339 1.15 4.19 -0.85
N PHE A 340 0.97 3.32 0.16
CA PHE A 340 2.06 2.47 0.61
C PHE A 340 2.17 1.25 -0.31
N ARG A 341 3.12 1.30 -1.25
CA ARG A 341 3.33 0.28 -2.29
C ARG A 341 4.59 -0.55 -2.03
N LEU A 342 4.39 -1.84 -1.78
CA LEU A 342 5.38 -2.89 -1.65
C LEU A 342 5.38 -3.76 -2.92
N ARG A 343 6.57 -4.21 -3.28
CA ARG A 343 6.79 -5.26 -4.28
C ARG A 343 6.92 -6.58 -3.55
N SER A 344 6.15 -7.57 -3.99
CA SER A 344 6.04 -8.88 -3.34
C SER A 344 7.00 -9.93 -3.90
N GLY A 345 7.89 -9.56 -4.82
CA GLY A 345 8.78 -10.50 -5.51
C GLY A 345 7.99 -11.51 -6.36
N ALA A 346 8.63 -12.60 -6.79
CA ALA A 346 7.96 -13.76 -7.39
C ALA A 346 8.63 -15.05 -6.91
N GLN A 347 7.82 -15.98 -6.39
CA GLN A 347 8.31 -17.28 -5.89
C GLN A 347 9.52 -17.15 -4.93
N GLY A 348 9.56 -16.07 -4.14
CA GLY A 348 10.62 -15.79 -3.16
C GLY A 348 11.87 -15.12 -3.73
N PHE A 349 11.99 -14.98 -5.05
CA PHE A 349 12.96 -14.05 -5.61
C PHE A 349 12.42 -12.62 -5.46
N PHE A 350 13.29 -11.70 -5.05
CA PHE A 350 13.02 -10.27 -5.10
C PHE A 350 14.18 -9.61 -5.83
N ALA A 351 13.87 -8.91 -6.93
CA ALA A 351 14.87 -8.09 -7.60
C ALA A 351 15.48 -7.07 -6.60
N PRO A 352 16.80 -6.81 -6.63
CA PRO A 352 17.44 -5.86 -5.72
C PRO A 352 16.80 -4.47 -5.75
N LEU A 353 16.36 -4.01 -6.92
CA LEU A 353 15.60 -2.78 -7.09
C LEU A 353 14.27 -2.77 -6.33
N ALA A 354 13.53 -3.88 -6.38
CA ALA A 354 12.27 -4.02 -5.68
C ALA A 354 12.47 -3.94 -4.16
N LEU A 355 13.50 -4.62 -3.64
CA LEU A 355 13.86 -4.54 -2.21
C LEU A 355 14.32 -3.14 -1.80
N LYS A 356 15.19 -2.52 -2.58
CA LYS A 356 15.66 -1.15 -2.34
C LYS A 356 14.49 -0.18 -2.31
N ARG A 357 13.54 -0.31 -3.23
CA ARG A 357 12.36 0.56 -3.27
C ARG A 357 11.42 0.32 -2.10
N ASN A 358 11.17 -0.94 -1.74
CA ASN A 358 10.40 -1.26 -0.53
C ASN A 358 11.05 -0.63 0.71
N TYR A 359 12.37 -0.73 0.84
CA TYR A 359 13.15 -0.13 1.91
C TYR A 359 13.02 1.39 1.93
N GLU A 360 13.33 2.06 0.81
CA GLU A 360 13.34 3.51 0.72
C GLU A 360 11.94 4.12 0.93
N ASN A 361 10.91 3.55 0.31
CA ASN A 361 9.53 4.01 0.47
C ASN A 361 9.07 3.84 1.92
N THR A 362 9.30 2.65 2.51
CA THR A 362 8.90 2.40 3.91
C THR A 362 9.60 3.39 4.84
N LEU A 363 10.91 3.56 4.68
CA LEU A 363 11.72 4.41 5.55
C LEU A 363 11.36 5.89 5.41
N LYS A 364 11.31 6.41 4.19
CA LYS A 364 11.18 7.86 3.94
C LYS A 364 9.76 8.35 4.10
N GLU A 365 8.76 7.52 3.81
CA GLU A 365 7.35 7.95 3.79
C GLU A 365 6.56 7.44 5.00
N PHE A 366 6.96 6.31 5.60
CA PHE A 366 6.14 5.63 6.61
C PHE A 366 6.81 5.45 7.98
N MET A 367 8.10 5.75 8.12
CA MET A 367 8.80 5.73 9.41
C MET A 367 9.05 7.13 9.95
N ALA A 368 8.78 7.34 11.24
CA ALA A 368 9.04 8.58 11.95
C ALA A 368 10.41 8.50 12.65
N LEU A 369 11.46 8.94 11.96
CA LEU A 369 12.83 8.90 12.49
C LEU A 369 13.17 10.09 13.39
N ASP A 370 12.36 11.14 13.40
CA ASP A 370 12.49 12.34 14.23
C ASP A 370 12.17 12.08 15.71
N THR A 371 11.35 11.07 16.01
CA THR A 371 11.07 10.61 17.38
C THR A 371 11.76 9.28 17.73
N VAL A 372 12.02 9.05 19.02
CA VAL A 372 12.43 7.74 19.57
C VAL A 372 11.26 6.77 19.78
N ASP A 373 10.02 7.26 19.69
CA ASP A 373 8.82 6.43 19.76
C ASP A 373 8.45 5.91 18.36
N VAL A 374 8.85 4.68 18.08
CA VAL A 374 8.54 4.02 16.81
C VAL A 374 7.03 3.93 16.53
N ALA A 375 6.17 3.96 17.57
CA ALA A 375 4.73 3.90 17.41
C ALA A 375 4.13 5.13 16.71
N GLN A 376 4.89 6.23 16.56
CA GLN A 376 4.45 7.36 15.73
C GLN A 376 4.67 7.12 14.23
N SER A 377 5.44 6.11 13.86
CA SER A 377 5.61 5.71 12.46
C SER A 377 4.30 5.20 11.89
N ARG A 378 3.87 5.72 10.73
CA ARG A 378 2.62 5.29 10.06
C ARG A 378 2.61 3.79 9.76
N ALA A 379 3.76 3.20 9.41
CA ALA A 379 3.91 1.76 9.21
C ALA A 379 3.66 0.93 10.49
N VAL A 380 3.81 1.55 11.67
CA VAL A 380 3.65 0.89 12.97
C VAL A 380 2.31 1.23 13.60
N LYS A 381 1.96 2.52 13.73
CA LYS A 381 0.74 3.00 14.40
C LYS A 381 -0.55 2.37 13.89
N LYS A 382 -0.66 2.18 12.58
CA LYS A 382 -1.82 1.54 11.94
C LYS A 382 -1.94 0.05 12.29
N ASN A 383 -0.90 -0.56 12.79
CA ASN A 383 -0.84 -1.99 13.05
C ASN A 383 -0.74 -2.32 14.56
N LEU A 384 -1.05 -1.35 15.42
CA LEU A 384 -1.21 -1.53 16.86
C LEU A 384 -2.71 -1.61 17.22
N PHE A 385 -3.02 -2.15 18.39
CA PHE A 385 -4.39 -2.10 18.91
C PHE A 385 -4.84 -0.67 19.22
N LEU A 386 -6.13 -0.38 19.07
CA LEU A 386 -6.71 0.92 19.43
C LEU A 386 -6.50 1.25 20.92
N SER A 387 -6.55 0.23 21.79
CA SER A 387 -6.27 0.36 23.23
C SER A 387 -4.83 0.76 23.55
N GLU A 388 -3.92 0.62 22.58
CA GLU A 388 -2.49 0.93 22.71
C GLU A 388 -2.10 2.22 21.97
N GLY A 389 -3.08 3.02 21.54
CA GLY A 389 -2.84 4.23 20.75
C GLY A 389 -2.65 3.97 19.25
N GLY A 390 -2.95 2.75 18.80
CA GLY A 390 -3.10 2.43 17.39
C GLY A 390 -4.29 3.14 16.75
N ILE A 391 -4.34 3.11 15.42
CA ILE A 391 -5.45 3.66 14.65
C ILE A 391 -6.03 2.61 13.70
N ALA A 392 -7.26 2.84 13.24
CA ALA A 392 -7.96 1.89 12.38
C ALA A 392 -7.16 1.54 11.12
N HIS A 393 -7.08 0.24 10.84
CA HIS A 393 -6.44 -0.32 9.65
C HIS A 393 -7.29 -1.46 9.09
N ARG A 394 -7.39 -1.52 7.77
CA ARG A 394 -8.29 -2.45 7.07
C ARG A 394 -8.00 -3.91 7.41
N ALA A 395 -6.73 -4.27 7.59
CA ALA A 395 -6.33 -5.64 7.92
C ALA A 395 -6.31 -5.92 9.43
N GLY A 396 -6.77 -4.96 10.26
CA GLY A 396 -6.60 -5.00 11.71
C GLY A 396 -5.16 -4.74 12.13
N SER A 397 -4.87 -5.07 13.37
CA SER A 397 -3.55 -4.93 13.96
C SER A 397 -2.69 -6.15 13.62
N LEU A 398 -1.52 -5.90 13.03
CA LEU A 398 -0.69 -6.93 12.39
C LEU A 398 0.68 -7.10 13.04
N LEU A 399 1.12 -6.16 13.88
CA LEU A 399 2.49 -6.18 14.42
C LEU A 399 2.63 -6.94 15.74
N GLU A 400 1.52 -7.43 16.28
CA GLU A 400 1.50 -8.12 17.56
C GLU A 400 2.10 -9.53 17.51
N GLY A 401 2.38 -10.09 18.67
CA GLY A 401 3.05 -11.37 18.83
C GLY A 401 2.25 -12.55 18.27
N PRO A 402 2.90 -13.71 18.12
CA PRO A 402 2.29 -14.94 17.62
C PRO A 402 1.05 -15.40 18.42
N ASP A 403 0.90 -14.97 19.69
CA ASP A 403 -0.20 -15.39 20.58
C ASP A 403 -1.30 -14.33 20.82
N ALA A 404 -1.16 -13.11 20.29
CA ALA A 404 -2.03 -11.99 20.64
C ALA A 404 -3.47 -12.04 20.07
N ALA A 405 -3.88 -13.12 19.39
CA ALA A 405 -5.18 -13.18 18.71
C ALA A 405 -6.00 -14.45 18.97
N VAL A 406 -5.78 -15.19 20.07
CA VAL A 406 -6.56 -16.40 20.33
C VAL A 406 -7.56 -16.27 21.49
N ASP A 407 -7.57 -15.18 22.26
CA ASP A 407 -8.57 -15.05 23.34
C ASP A 407 -8.85 -13.59 23.74
N PRO A 408 -10.09 -13.08 23.58
CA PRO A 408 -10.51 -11.81 24.17
C PRO A 408 -10.31 -11.74 25.69
N ALA A 409 -10.26 -12.88 26.39
CA ALA A 409 -9.94 -12.94 27.82
C ALA A 409 -8.43 -12.83 28.12
N ASN A 410 -7.53 -13.12 27.16
CA ASN A 410 -6.08 -12.87 27.28
C ASN A 410 -5.65 -11.51 26.70
N ALA A 411 -6.56 -10.75 26.09
CA ALA A 411 -6.34 -9.34 25.78
C ALA A 411 -6.06 -8.51 27.05
N ALA A 412 -6.42 -9.03 28.23
CA ALA A 412 -6.15 -8.40 29.51
C ALA A 412 -4.67 -8.50 29.96
N SER A 413 -3.83 -9.36 29.37
CA SER A 413 -2.41 -9.52 29.75
C SER A 413 -1.39 -9.17 28.65
N GLY A 414 -1.82 -8.87 27.42
CA GLY A 414 -0.96 -8.90 26.22
C GLY A 414 -0.58 -7.56 25.60
N LYS A 415 -0.22 -6.54 26.39
CA LYS A 415 0.19 -5.24 25.85
C LYS A 415 1.54 -5.35 25.14
N ILE A 416 1.63 -5.12 23.83
CA ILE A 416 2.93 -5.08 23.14
C ILE A 416 3.44 -3.66 23.15
N THR A 417 4.28 -3.41 24.14
CA THR A 417 5.03 -2.16 24.24
C THR A 417 6.48 -2.42 23.86
N ILE A 418 7.19 -1.35 23.57
CA ILE A 418 8.64 -1.38 23.38
C ILE A 418 9.41 -1.86 24.64
N ASP A 419 8.79 -1.93 25.83
CA ASP A 419 9.33 -2.64 27.00
C ASP A 419 9.39 -4.16 26.84
N THR A 420 8.51 -4.72 26.01
CA THR A 420 8.41 -6.17 25.81
C THR A 420 9.42 -6.71 24.80
N CYS A 421 10.15 -5.83 24.12
CA CYS A 421 11.12 -6.22 23.11
C CYS A 421 12.46 -6.66 23.73
N PRO A 422 13.03 -7.79 23.29
CA PRO A 422 14.29 -8.28 23.83
C PRO A 422 15.42 -7.28 23.59
N THR A 423 16.21 -7.04 24.62
CA THR A 423 17.42 -6.20 24.56
C THR A 423 18.61 -6.97 25.13
N PRO A 424 19.68 -7.23 24.34
CA PRO A 424 19.83 -6.90 22.93
C PRO A 424 18.88 -7.69 22.02
N PHE A 425 18.62 -7.16 20.81
CA PHE A 425 17.86 -7.88 19.79
C PHE A 425 18.61 -9.15 19.39
N ASP A 426 17.94 -10.31 19.50
CA ASP A 426 18.51 -11.60 19.10
C ASP A 426 18.01 -12.00 17.70
N PRO A 427 18.86 -11.90 16.66
CA PRO A 427 18.47 -12.26 15.31
C PRO A 427 18.18 -13.76 15.13
N ALA A 428 18.67 -14.64 16.01
CA ALA A 428 18.41 -16.07 15.95
C ALA A 428 16.96 -16.43 16.33
N ARG A 429 16.29 -15.56 17.09
CA ARG A 429 14.92 -15.77 17.58
C ARG A 429 13.87 -14.95 16.83
N VAL A 430 14.19 -14.38 15.66
CA VAL A 430 13.30 -13.47 14.90
C VAL A 430 11.90 -14.06 14.62
N ASN A 431 11.76 -15.37 14.51
CA ASN A 431 10.46 -16.03 14.31
C ASN A 431 9.60 -16.10 15.59
N GLN A 432 10.22 -15.92 16.76
CA GLN A 432 9.56 -15.89 18.07
C GLN A 432 9.38 -14.44 18.57
N ILE A 433 9.99 -13.48 17.89
CA ILE A 433 9.93 -12.06 18.25
C ILE A 433 8.72 -11.43 17.55
N PRO A 434 7.87 -10.65 18.26
CA PRO A 434 6.78 -9.91 17.65
C PRO A 434 7.28 -9.01 16.50
N ALA A 435 6.48 -8.89 15.44
CA ALA A 435 6.85 -8.05 14.30
C ALA A 435 7.13 -6.60 14.73
N PHE A 436 6.39 -6.08 15.71
CA PHE A 436 6.63 -4.79 16.34
C PHE A 436 8.11 -4.60 16.76
N CYS A 437 8.71 -5.60 17.42
CA CYS A 437 10.09 -5.52 17.90
C CYS A 437 11.12 -5.56 16.77
N VAL A 438 10.78 -6.15 15.62
CA VAL A 438 11.60 -6.05 14.41
C VAL A 438 11.62 -4.60 13.89
N PHE A 439 10.47 -3.91 13.93
CA PHE A 439 10.40 -2.49 13.57
C PHE A 439 11.09 -1.58 14.58
N VAL A 440 11.01 -1.88 15.88
CA VAL A 440 11.77 -1.17 16.94
C VAL A 440 13.27 -1.24 16.65
N GLU A 441 13.81 -2.43 16.40
CA GLU A 441 15.24 -2.60 16.15
C GLU A 441 15.66 -1.94 14.85
N TRP A 442 14.85 -2.05 13.80
CA TRP A 442 15.13 -1.37 12.53
C TRP A 442 15.16 0.15 12.72
N HIS A 443 14.18 0.73 13.40
CA HIS A 443 14.12 2.16 13.71
C HIS A 443 15.34 2.63 14.50
N ARG A 444 15.79 1.84 15.50
CA ARG A 444 17.02 2.12 16.26
C ARG A 444 18.25 2.16 15.35
N ILE A 445 18.41 1.20 14.45
CA ILE A 445 19.53 1.16 13.48
C ILE A 445 19.50 2.39 12.56
N GLU A 446 18.32 2.74 12.03
CA GLU A 446 18.17 3.89 11.13
C GLU A 446 18.44 5.23 11.81
N ARG A 447 17.99 5.39 13.07
CA ARG A 447 18.30 6.57 13.88
C ARG A 447 19.78 6.67 14.20
N ALA A 448 20.42 5.57 14.60
CA ALA A 448 21.85 5.56 14.89
C ALA A 448 22.69 5.97 13.66
N ALA A 449 22.33 5.49 12.46
CA ALA A 449 22.98 5.87 11.21
C ALA A 449 22.79 7.36 10.83
N ARG A 450 21.84 8.05 11.46
CA ARG A 450 21.49 9.47 11.20
C ARG A 450 21.61 10.34 12.45
N ALA A 451 22.39 9.91 13.45
CA ALA A 451 22.49 10.60 14.74
C ALA A 451 22.95 12.06 14.62
N SER A 452 23.70 12.42 13.56
CA SER A 452 24.10 13.81 13.30
C SER A 452 22.98 14.72 12.81
N ALA A 453 21.87 14.16 12.30
CA ALA A 453 20.75 14.89 11.73
C ALA A 453 19.47 14.76 12.56
N LEU A 454 19.50 13.99 13.65
CA LEU A 454 18.33 13.69 14.48
C LEU A 454 18.59 14.10 15.93
N SER A 455 17.59 14.69 16.57
CA SER A 455 17.61 14.96 18.01
C SER A 455 17.75 13.63 18.77
N PRO A 456 18.70 13.49 19.72
CA PRO A 456 18.91 12.23 20.46
C PRO A 456 17.63 11.74 21.16
N MET A 457 16.91 12.66 21.81
CA MET A 457 15.71 12.37 22.61
C MET A 457 15.97 11.27 23.66
N ALA A 458 17.09 11.41 24.36
CA ALA A 458 17.46 10.54 25.46
C ALA A 458 16.50 10.72 26.65
N MET A 459 16.49 9.72 27.52
CA MET A 459 15.81 9.85 28.81
C MET A 459 16.38 11.06 29.56
N SER A 460 15.49 11.83 30.17
CA SER A 460 15.77 13.09 30.88
C SER A 460 16.14 14.29 30.00
N ASP A 461 16.17 14.15 28.68
CA ASP A 461 16.26 15.30 27.78
C ASP A 461 15.08 16.25 28.04
N VAL A 462 15.34 17.56 27.96
CA VAL A 462 14.31 18.60 28.12
C VAL A 462 14.10 19.30 26.78
N LEU A 463 12.91 19.12 26.22
CA LEU A 463 12.51 19.75 24.95
C LEU A 463 11.51 20.88 25.19
N PRO A 464 11.53 21.95 24.36
CA PRO A 464 10.54 23.01 24.46
C PRO A 464 9.17 22.53 23.96
N LEU A 465 8.13 22.75 24.76
CA LEU A 465 6.72 22.58 24.37
C LEU A 465 6.09 23.96 24.18
N ALA A 466 5.58 24.25 22.99
CA ALA A 466 4.82 25.47 22.73
C ALA A 466 3.32 25.17 22.74
N PHE A 467 2.53 26.02 23.38
CA PHE A 467 1.07 25.91 23.42
C PHE A 467 0.42 27.27 23.61
N VAL A 468 -0.87 27.36 23.29
CA VAL A 468 -1.68 28.55 23.55
C VAL A 468 -2.47 28.35 24.83
N ALA A 469 -2.24 29.20 25.83
CA ALA A 469 -3.13 29.30 26.98
C ALA A 469 -4.26 30.26 26.63
N ARG A 470 -5.52 29.85 26.80
CA ARG A 470 -6.68 30.68 26.46
C ARG A 470 -7.95 30.24 27.19
N PRO A 471 -8.97 31.12 27.29
CA PRO A 471 -10.33 30.72 27.68
C PRO A 471 -10.87 29.63 26.72
N PRO A 472 -11.83 28.80 27.16
CA PRO A 472 -12.46 27.79 26.32
C PRO A 472 -12.92 28.39 24.98
N ASP A 473 -12.49 27.76 23.88
CA ASP A 473 -12.89 28.15 22.53
C ASP A 473 -14.11 27.35 22.10
N GLY A 474 -15.17 28.05 21.71
CA GLY A 474 -16.39 27.45 21.15
C GLY A 474 -16.36 27.33 19.63
N ASP A 475 -15.29 27.80 18.97
CA ASP A 475 -15.17 27.75 17.52
C ASP A 475 -14.93 26.33 17.00
N SER A 476 -15.65 25.97 15.94
CA SER A 476 -15.34 24.80 15.11
C SER A 476 -14.12 25.07 14.22
N LEU A 477 -13.56 24.01 13.60
CA LEU A 477 -12.45 24.13 12.65
C LEU A 477 -12.74 25.08 11.48
N LEU A 478 -14.02 25.31 11.14
CA LEU A 478 -14.45 26.21 10.07
C LEU A 478 -14.63 27.67 10.55
N GLN A 479 -14.66 27.91 11.86
CA GLN A 479 -14.84 29.24 12.47
C GLN A 479 -13.49 29.85 12.84
N PHE A 480 -12.68 30.14 11.82
CA PHE A 480 -11.29 30.59 12.01
C PHE A 480 -11.14 32.10 12.27
N ASP A 481 -12.13 32.91 11.92
CA ASP A 481 -12.03 34.38 12.04
C ASP A 481 -12.75 34.98 13.27
N THR A 482 -13.49 34.21 14.06
CA THR A 482 -14.12 34.78 15.25
C THR A 482 -13.04 35.29 16.21
N PHE A 483 -13.07 36.58 16.61
CA PHE A 483 -12.08 37.09 17.55
C PHE A 483 -12.22 36.42 18.92
N ARG A 484 -11.10 35.89 19.40
CA ARG A 484 -11.00 35.22 20.69
C ARG A 484 -9.78 35.74 21.46
N GLY A 485 -9.93 36.95 22.00
CA GLY A 485 -8.95 37.51 22.94
C GLY A 485 -8.82 36.71 24.22
N GLY A 486 -7.90 37.11 25.10
CA GLY A 486 -7.64 36.39 26.35
C GLY A 486 -6.55 35.33 26.24
N SER A 487 -5.89 35.21 25.09
CA SER A 487 -4.89 34.18 24.85
C SER A 487 -3.46 34.64 25.14
N ASP A 488 -2.57 33.67 25.36
CA ASP A 488 -1.13 33.88 25.53
C ASP A 488 -0.35 32.75 24.84
N LEU A 489 0.80 33.09 24.27
CA LEU A 489 1.73 32.14 23.70
C LEU A 489 2.69 31.67 24.79
N MET A 490 2.57 30.40 25.16
CA MET A 490 3.35 29.80 26.24
C MET A 490 4.42 28.86 25.69
N VAL A 491 5.58 28.86 26.32
CA VAL A 491 6.58 27.80 26.20
C VAL A 491 6.79 27.16 27.56
N ALA A 492 6.90 25.84 27.60
CA ALA A 492 7.24 25.06 28.77
C ALA A 492 8.38 24.09 28.47
N ASP A 493 8.95 23.55 29.53
CA ASP A 493 10.04 22.58 29.47
C ASP A 493 9.45 21.18 29.67
N ALA A 494 9.50 20.36 28.63
CA ALA A 494 8.97 19.00 28.63
C ALA A 494 10.09 18.00 28.84
N THR A 495 10.09 17.30 29.97
CA THR A 495 11.08 16.27 30.30
C THR A 495 10.68 14.96 29.67
N LEU A 496 11.57 14.42 28.83
CA LEU A 496 11.40 13.11 28.22
C LEU A 496 11.74 12.01 29.22
N GLY A 497 10.88 11.00 29.29
CA GLY A 497 11.15 9.74 29.94
C GLY A 497 11.79 8.74 28.97
N ALA A 498 11.75 7.47 29.35
CA ALA A 498 12.11 6.39 28.45
C ALA A 498 11.33 6.51 27.14
N ARG A 499 12.03 6.45 26.00
CA ARG A 499 11.41 6.33 24.66
C ARG A 499 10.52 7.51 24.26
N GLY A 500 10.87 8.70 24.75
CA GLY A 500 10.28 9.95 24.28
C GLY A 500 8.90 10.27 24.84
N VAL A 501 8.39 9.48 25.79
CA VAL A 501 7.17 9.86 26.53
C VAL A 501 7.44 11.11 27.36
N VAL A 502 6.53 12.08 27.36
CA VAL A 502 6.66 13.27 28.22
C VAL A 502 6.27 12.88 29.65
N THR A 503 7.19 13.02 30.60
CA THR A 503 6.98 12.62 32.00
C THR A 503 6.66 13.80 32.91
N SER A 504 7.12 15.00 32.57
CA SER A 504 6.76 16.23 33.26
C SER A 504 6.81 17.42 32.31
N VAL A 505 5.96 18.41 32.57
CA VAL A 505 5.98 19.72 31.91
C VAL A 505 6.07 20.78 32.99
N THR A 506 7.15 21.56 32.98
CA THR A 506 7.45 22.57 34.00
C THR A 506 7.85 23.91 33.36
N ASN A 507 8.09 24.94 34.18
CA ASN A 507 8.61 26.24 33.73
C ASN A 507 7.78 26.89 32.59
N ALA A 508 6.46 26.76 32.64
CA ALA A 508 5.57 27.43 31.71
C ALA A 508 5.72 28.96 31.82
N ARG A 509 5.99 29.62 30.70
CA ARG A 509 6.27 31.06 30.63
C ARG A 509 5.72 31.66 29.33
N SER A 510 5.20 32.88 29.43
CA SER A 510 4.79 33.65 28.24
C SER A 510 6.02 34.01 27.42
N VAL A 511 5.92 33.88 26.10
CA VAL A 511 6.91 34.38 25.14
C VAL A 511 6.34 35.49 24.25
N LEU A 512 5.07 35.85 24.45
CA LEU A 512 4.38 36.84 23.64
C LEU A 512 4.92 38.26 23.84
N GLY A 513 5.47 38.55 25.03
CA GLY A 513 6.03 39.85 25.37
C GLY A 513 7.21 40.30 24.48
N ALA A 514 7.84 39.38 23.74
CA ALA A 514 8.86 39.72 22.76
C ALA A 514 8.27 40.31 21.47
N CYS A 515 6.96 40.16 21.23
CA CYS A 515 6.29 40.54 20.00
C CYS A 515 5.62 41.92 20.14
N ALA A 516 6.21 42.92 19.47
CA ALA A 516 5.69 44.29 19.52
C ALA A 516 4.21 44.35 19.11
N GLY A 517 3.38 44.92 19.99
CA GLY A 517 1.94 45.11 19.74
C GLY A 517 1.05 43.92 20.12
N LEU A 518 1.62 42.77 20.51
CA LEU A 518 0.87 41.65 21.07
C LEU A 518 0.99 41.66 22.59
N VAL A 519 -0.14 41.52 23.29
CA VAL A 519 -0.19 41.54 24.76
C VAL A 519 -0.86 40.27 25.25
N ALA A 520 -0.18 39.60 26.19
CA ALA A 520 -0.68 38.39 26.85
C ALA A 520 -2.03 38.68 27.53
N GLY A 521 -3.00 37.78 27.33
CA GLY A 521 -4.34 37.92 27.91
C GLY A 521 -5.25 38.92 27.20
N THR A 522 -4.81 39.57 26.11
CA THR A 522 -5.69 40.40 25.26
C THR A 522 -5.67 39.97 23.80
N ALA A 523 -4.50 39.58 23.29
CA ALA A 523 -4.35 39.10 21.93
C ALA A 523 -5.13 37.80 21.66
N ASP A 524 -5.41 37.55 20.38
CA ASP A 524 -5.91 36.29 19.85
C ASP A 524 -4.75 35.60 19.11
N VAL A 525 -4.20 34.54 19.71
CA VAL A 525 -3.04 33.77 19.30
C VAL A 525 -3.49 32.35 18.93
N ARG A 526 -3.02 31.82 17.80
CA ARG A 526 -3.41 30.49 17.32
C ARG A 526 -2.25 29.73 16.67
N GLY A 527 -2.43 28.40 16.63
CA GLY A 527 -1.62 27.47 15.82
C GLY A 527 -0.11 27.66 15.91
N PRO A 528 0.52 27.62 17.11
CA PRO A 528 1.96 27.67 17.21
C PRO A 528 2.57 26.38 16.65
N GLU A 529 3.62 26.52 15.84
CA GLU A 529 4.32 25.40 15.21
C GLU A 529 5.85 25.64 15.20
N TRP A 530 6.61 24.62 15.58
CA TRP A 530 8.07 24.68 15.56
C TRP A 530 8.61 24.41 14.16
N SER A 531 9.69 25.10 13.78
CA SER A 531 10.50 24.66 12.65
C SER A 531 11.09 23.27 12.92
N PRO A 532 11.35 22.46 11.88
CA PRO A 532 11.88 21.10 12.05
C PRO A 532 13.19 20.99 12.86
N ASP A 533 14.00 22.05 12.87
CA ASP A 533 15.26 22.16 13.64
C ASP A 533 15.05 22.67 15.08
N GLY A 534 13.81 22.99 15.48
CA GLY A 534 13.45 23.50 16.80
C GLY A 534 14.01 24.89 17.14
N GLN A 535 14.50 25.64 16.14
CA GLN A 535 15.11 26.96 16.32
C GLN A 535 14.13 28.12 16.17
N LYS A 536 12.96 27.89 15.56
CA LYS A 536 11.97 28.94 15.29
C LYS A 536 10.58 28.46 15.67
N LEU A 537 9.77 29.38 16.16
CA LEU A 537 8.36 29.16 16.46
C LEU A 537 7.52 30.11 15.60
N VAL A 538 6.71 29.57 14.69
CA VAL A 538 5.73 30.33 13.92
C VAL A 538 4.37 30.25 14.60
N PHE A 539 3.56 31.30 14.53
CA PHE A 539 2.20 31.31 15.05
C PHE A 539 1.35 32.39 14.36
N ALA A 540 0.04 32.27 14.50
CA ALA A 540 -0.94 33.27 14.09
C ALA A 540 -1.27 34.21 15.24
N ALA A 541 -1.32 35.52 15.02
CA ALA A 541 -1.82 36.42 16.04
C ALA A 541 -2.45 37.70 15.48
N ARG A 542 -3.40 38.24 16.26
CA ARG A 542 -3.95 39.59 16.08
C ARG A 542 -4.15 40.29 17.43
N PRO A 543 -3.92 41.61 17.49
CA PRO A 543 -4.01 42.36 18.74
C PRO A 543 -5.46 42.65 19.19
N ALA A 544 -6.41 42.75 18.24
CA ALA A 544 -7.79 43.14 18.51
C ALA A 544 -8.77 42.59 17.45
N ALA A 545 -10.07 42.66 17.75
CA ALA A 545 -11.14 42.17 16.88
C ALA A 545 -11.23 42.90 15.52
N SER A 546 -10.72 44.13 15.43
CA SER A 546 -10.66 44.91 14.20
C SER A 546 -9.62 44.41 13.20
N GLY A 547 -8.70 43.53 13.63
CA GLY A 547 -7.65 42.96 12.79
C GLY A 547 -7.92 41.53 12.33
N GLY A 548 -7.21 41.12 11.27
CA GLY A 548 -7.07 39.71 10.90
C GLY A 548 -5.80 39.10 11.48
N LEU A 549 -5.68 37.78 11.37
CA LEU A 549 -4.54 37.03 11.90
C LEU A 549 -3.34 37.17 10.96
N ASP A 550 -2.30 37.84 11.44
CA ASP A 550 -0.99 37.86 10.78
C ASP A 550 -0.11 36.70 11.28
N LEU A 551 0.82 36.27 10.44
CA LEU A 551 1.87 35.32 10.80
C LEU A 551 2.98 36.04 11.57
N TRP A 552 3.43 35.42 12.66
CA TRP A 552 4.53 35.89 13.48
C TRP A 552 5.55 34.79 13.67
N MET A 553 6.81 35.16 13.88
CA MET A 553 7.90 34.24 14.14
C MET A 553 8.73 34.72 15.34
N ILE A 554 9.06 33.79 16.23
CA ILE A 554 10.05 33.98 17.30
C ILE A 554 11.28 33.12 16.97
N ASP A 555 12.45 33.75 16.89
CA ASP A 555 13.74 33.05 16.81
C ASP A 555 14.16 32.59 18.21
N ARG A 556 14.65 31.36 18.37
CA ARG A 556 15.00 30.79 19.68
C ARG A 556 16.48 30.98 20.01
N ALA A 557 16.82 32.05 20.73
CA ALA A 557 18.03 32.10 21.56
C ALA A 557 17.63 31.97 23.04
N GLY A 558 17.87 30.79 23.63
CA GLY A 558 17.89 30.54 25.09
C GLY A 558 16.84 31.23 25.96
N GLY A 559 15.63 30.67 26.06
CA GLY A 559 14.77 30.86 27.24
C GLY A 559 14.17 32.24 27.45
N GLY A 560 13.31 32.69 26.55
CA GLY A 560 12.34 33.78 26.81
C GLY A 560 12.62 35.14 26.19
N GLY A 561 13.72 35.31 25.43
CA GLY A 561 14.13 36.57 24.82
C GLY A 561 14.40 36.51 23.32
N GLY A 562 13.71 35.59 22.61
CA GLY A 562 13.84 35.47 21.16
C GLY A 562 13.38 36.73 20.42
N THR A 563 14.07 37.12 19.35
CA THR A 563 13.59 38.19 18.48
C THR A 563 12.26 37.76 17.87
N CYS A 564 11.19 38.54 18.13
CA CYS A 564 9.89 38.31 17.51
C CYS A 564 9.66 39.31 16.37
N ARG A 565 9.14 38.83 15.24
CA ARG A 565 8.80 39.67 14.10
C ARG A 565 7.54 39.19 13.38
N PRO A 566 6.72 40.11 12.84
CA PRO A 566 5.69 39.73 11.90
C PRO A 566 6.32 39.20 10.61
N LEU A 567 5.71 38.18 10.02
CA LEU A 567 6.01 37.65 8.68
C LEU A 567 5.02 38.16 7.65
N THR A 568 3.80 38.47 8.07
CA THR A 568 2.80 39.17 7.27
C THR A 568 2.37 40.44 8.00
N SER A 569 1.92 41.42 7.21
CA SER A 569 1.39 42.69 7.72
C SER A 569 0.18 43.13 6.90
N ASP A 570 -0.51 42.17 6.31
CA ASP A 570 -1.67 42.40 5.45
C ASP A 570 -3.00 42.35 6.23
N ASN A 571 -2.90 42.34 7.57
CA ASN A 571 -4.02 42.33 8.50
C ASN A 571 -4.92 41.10 8.32
N GLY A 572 -4.29 39.93 8.10
CA GLY A 572 -4.97 38.68 7.79
C GLY A 572 -5.63 38.69 6.43
N ARG A 573 -4.85 38.39 5.39
CA ARG A 573 -5.17 38.27 3.96
C ARG A 573 -6.67 38.33 3.61
N MET A 574 -7.02 39.29 2.77
CA MET A 574 -8.39 39.52 2.32
C MET A 574 -8.58 39.12 0.86
N MET A 575 -9.72 38.49 0.53
CA MET A 575 -10.24 38.41 -0.84
C MET A 575 -11.58 39.16 -0.90
N GLY A 576 -11.54 40.43 -1.33
CA GLY A 576 -12.70 41.32 -1.25
C GLY A 576 -13.04 41.66 0.20
N GLN A 577 -14.28 41.38 0.62
CA GLN A 577 -14.74 41.56 2.01
C GLN A 577 -14.59 40.30 2.87
N VAL A 578 -14.05 39.22 2.31
CA VAL A 578 -13.89 37.93 3.00
C VAL A 578 -12.45 37.82 3.50
N LYS A 579 -12.30 37.55 4.79
CA LYS A 579 -11.01 37.18 5.37
C LYS A 579 -10.65 35.75 4.97
N VAL A 580 -9.43 35.57 4.53
CA VAL A 580 -8.83 34.30 4.12
C VAL A 580 -7.69 33.98 5.07
N HIS A 581 -7.41 32.69 5.28
CA HIS A 581 -6.32 32.28 6.16
C HIS A 581 -4.95 32.56 5.54
N ASN A 582 -3.99 32.97 6.38
CA ASN A 582 -2.56 32.99 6.07
C ASN A 582 -1.85 31.67 6.41
N PHE A 583 -2.55 30.70 7.00
CA PHE A 583 -1.96 29.53 7.70
C PHE A 583 -2.27 28.17 7.02
N ASP A 584 -2.98 28.17 5.90
CA ASP A 584 -3.33 26.96 5.12
C ASP A 584 -3.16 27.32 3.62
N PRO A 585 -2.44 26.52 2.80
CA PRO A 585 -2.28 26.78 1.36
C PRO A 585 -3.58 26.76 0.54
#